data_AF-A0A9C8LUP9-F1
#
_entry.id   AF-A0A9C8LUP9-F1
#
_cell.length_a   1.000
_cell.length_b   1.000
_cell.length_c   1.000
_cell.angle_alpha   90.00
_cell.angle_beta   90.00
_cell.angle_gamma   90.00
#
_symmetry.space_group_name_H-M   'P 1'
#
loop_
_entity.id
_entity.type
_entity.pdbx_description
1 polymer ?
#
loop_
_entity_poly.entity_id
_entity_poly.type
_entity_poly.pdbx_seq_one_letter_code
_entity_poly.pdbx_strand_id
1 'polypeptide(L)' 'MGKGKWASKDKLRIVLEGMKGEVNISQLCSHYGISQTLYY' A
#
# COMPACT_ATOMS: atom_id res chain seq x y z
N MET A 1 -7.18 0.96 -18.06
CA MET A 1 -6.68 0.05 -17.00
C MET A 1 -7.69 0.03 -15.85
N GLY A 2 -8.34 -1.11 -15.59
CA GLY A 2 -9.58 -1.20 -14.79
C GLY A 2 -9.37 -1.16 -13.28
N LYS A 3 -10.37 -0.61 -12.57
CA LYS A 3 -10.50 -0.56 -11.10
C LYS A 3 -10.57 -1.98 -10.52
N GLY A 4 -9.43 -2.63 -10.26
CA GLY A 4 -9.47 -4.01 -9.74
C GLY A 4 -8.15 -4.69 -9.37
N LYS A 5 -7.02 -3.97 -9.28
CA LYS A 5 -5.72 -4.63 -9.03
C LYS A 5 -5.45 -5.02 -7.56
N TRP A 6 -6.22 -4.51 -6.60
CA TRP A 6 -5.97 -4.74 -5.17
C TRP A 6 -7.21 -5.30 -4.49
N ALA A 7 -7.14 -6.54 -4.01
CA ALA A 7 -8.19 -7.08 -3.16
C ALA A 7 -8.18 -6.32 -1.81
N SER A 8 -9.33 -6.26 -1.14
CA SER A 8 -9.46 -5.59 0.16
C SER A 8 -8.46 -6.12 1.20
N LYS A 9 -8.13 -7.42 1.13
CA LYS A 9 -7.13 -8.08 1.97
C LYS A 9 -5.70 -7.57 1.73
N ASP A 10 -5.35 -7.29 0.47
CA ASP A 10 -4.02 -6.77 0.14
C ASP A 10 -3.85 -5.33 0.64
N LYS A 11 -4.88 -4.50 0.48
CA LYS A 11 -4.90 -3.14 1.03
C LYS A 11 -4.72 -3.15 2.55
N LEU A 12 -5.44 -4.04 3.25
CA LEU A 12 -5.30 -4.19 4.69
C LEU A 12 -3.87 -4.57 5.09
N ARG A 13 -3.23 -5.51 4.36
CA ARG A 13 -1.83 -5.88 4.60
C ARG A 13 -0.88 -4.69 4.47
N ILE A 14 -1.03 -3.91 3.41
CA ILE A 14 -0.19 -2.74 3.16
C ILE A 14 -0.33 -1.71 4.29
N VAL A 15 -1.58 -1.40 4.70
CA VAL A 15 -1.82 -0.45 5.80
C VAL A 15 -1.21 -0.95 7.11
N LEU A 16 -1.39 -2.23 7.44
CA LEU A 16 -0.81 -2.82 8.64
C LEU A 16 0.72 -2.80 8.63
N GLU A 17 1.36 -3.05 7.49
CA GLU A 17 2.82 -2.91 7.34
C GLU A 17 3.28 -1.47 7.57
N GLY A 18 2.60 -0.50 6.97
CA GLY A 18 2.95 0.91 7.17
C GLY A 18 2.69 1.39 8.61
N MET A 19 1.70 0.81 9.30
CA MET A 19 1.45 1.09 10.73
C MET A 19 2.53 0.53 11.65
N LYS A 20 3.27 -0.52 11.26
CA LYS A 20 4.42 -1.03 12.05
C LYS A 20 5.59 -0.03 12.08
N GLY A 21 5.69 0.86 11.09
CA GLY A 21 6.70 1.91 11.04
C GLY A 21 8.13 1.43 10.73
N GLU A 22 8.29 0.17 10.33
CA GLU A 22 9.60 -0.42 9.98
C GLU A 22 10.17 0.14 8.67
N VAL A 23 9.29 0.58 7.76
CA VAL A 23 9.65 1.17 6.46
C VAL A 23 8.91 2.47 6.24
N ASN A 24 9.54 3.41 5.52
CA ASN A 24 8.89 4.66 5.17
C ASN A 24 7.73 4.41 4.19
N ILE A 25 6.62 5.14 4.34
CA ILE A 25 5.44 5.02 3.47
C ILE A 25 5.80 5.16 1.98
N SER A 26 6.77 6.02 1.65
CA SER A 26 7.24 6.19 0.26
C SER A 26 7.89 4.92 -0.29
N GLN A 27 8.70 4.24 0.52
CA GLN A 27 9.34 2.97 0.14
C GLN A 27 8.32 1.83 0.06
N LEU A 28 7.39 1.79 1.01
CA LEU A 28 6.28 0.83 1.02
C LEU A 28 5.42 0.98 -0.26
N CYS A 29 5.03 2.21 -0.59
CA CYS A 29 4.25 2.50 -1.80
C CYS A 29 5.01 2.09 -3.08
N SER A 30 6.33 2.36 -3.13
CA SER A 30 7.17 1.95 -4.25
C SER A 30 7.29 0.43 -4.39
N HIS A 31 7.46 -0.29 -3.26
CA HIS A 31 7.53 -1.75 -3.22
C HIS A 31 6.27 -2.41 -3.78
N TYR A 32 5.10 -1.89 -3.40
CA TYR A 32 3.81 -2.38 -3.88
C TYR A 32 3.39 -1.79 -5.23
N GLY A 33 4.11 -0.80 -5.77
CA GLY A 33 3.76 -0.15 -7.04
C GLY A 33 2.46 0.66 -6.95
N ILE A 34 2.19 1.26 -5.80
CA ILE A 34 1.03 2.14 -5.56
C ILE A 34 1.48 3.58 -5.37
N SER A 35 0.60 4.53 -5.68
CA SER A 35 0.79 5.93 -5.26
C SER A 35 0.51 6.09 -3.78
N GLN A 36 1.18 7.05 -3.14
CA GLN A 36 0.88 7.45 -1.77
C GLN A 36 -0.58 7.87 -1.57
N THR A 37 -1.21 8.50 -2.58
CA THR A 37 -2.64 8.84 -2.57
C THR A 37 -3.58 7.63 -2.54
N LEU A 38 -3.10 6.43 -2.90
CA LEU A 38 -3.87 5.19 -2.75
C LEU A 38 -3.67 4.55 -1.37
N TYR A 39 -2.54 4.84 -0.72
CA TYR A 39 -2.21 4.35 0.61
C TYR A 39 -2.95 5.12 1.70
N TYR A 40 -2.95 6.45 1.60
CA TYR A 40 -3.74 7.35 2.46
C TYR A 40 -5.20 7.35 2.03
#